data_AF-U5EEH1-F1
#
_entry.id   AF-U5EEH1-F1
#
_cell.length_a   1.000
_cell.length_b   1.000
_cell.length_c   1.000
_cell.angle_alpha   90.00
_cell.angle_beta   90.00
_cell.angle_gamma   90.00
#
_symmetry.space_group_name_H-M   'P 1'
#
loop_
_entity.id
_entity.type
_entity.pdbx_description
1 polymer ?
#
loop_
_entity_poly.entity_id
_entity_poly.type
_entity_poly.pdbx_seq_one_letter_code
_entity_poly.pdbx_strand_id
1 'polypeptide(L)'
;MSESVREIGTAAPPRPGRLLALDVLRGIAILGTLGTNVWIFTDPAGLVGYVDSLGATAENGWMWSQRVLQQLAQGKFLGLLTVMFGIGLAIQQSSARRAGRPWPGRYPWRAGLLFLDGLLNFLLVAEFDVLMGYAVTGLVVAYLLATSERAQRRWLIVAASVHVTMLTLIAAALAFAPAGGQPESEPLDPNPYADGSFWDLVVFRLDHALTFRVEALFVFPMSVALFLLGARLYRAGVFAPEGTRLRRRLMLIGFGVAAPVDFLAGVFVGGDLVLFTRYGTAAFVALGILAAVAEFYVRRPRVGFAGARLSEVGKTALSCYILQNLLAGLLCYGWGFGLAAQVPATARVPFTVGIYLLVVLLITAFAHLWLRRFTKGPVEWLWHRTYRLVAPAG
;
A
#
# COMPACT_ATOMS: atom_id res chain seq x y z
N MET A 1 45.09 21.11 47.19
CA MET A 1 45.62 21.26 45.82
C MET A 1 45.05 20.11 45.00
N SER A 2 44.08 20.41 44.13
CA SER A 2 43.53 19.61 43.03
C SER A 2 42.86 18.24 43.32
N GLU A 3 41.54 18.26 43.55
CA GLU A 3 40.64 17.13 43.25
C GLU A 3 40.44 17.01 41.72
N SER A 4 40.66 15.81 41.19
CA SER A 4 40.46 15.48 39.77
C SER A 4 38.98 15.19 39.49
N VAL A 5 38.26 16.16 38.93
CA VAL A 5 36.93 15.96 38.35
C VAL A 5 37.09 15.16 37.05
N ARG A 6 36.65 13.89 37.07
CA ARG A 6 36.48 13.09 35.84
C ARG A 6 35.28 13.66 35.07
N GLU A 7 35.56 14.29 33.93
CA GLU A 7 34.55 14.61 32.93
C GLU A 7 33.82 13.32 32.52
N ILE A 8 32.53 13.25 32.87
CA ILE A 8 31.61 12.28 32.32
C ILE A 8 31.38 12.71 30.87
N GLY A 9 32.13 12.10 29.95
CA GLY A 9 31.89 12.21 28.52
C GLY A 9 30.43 11.85 28.23
N THR A 10 29.63 12.86 27.91
CA THR A 10 28.25 12.68 27.50
C THR A 10 28.28 11.94 26.16
N ALA A 11 27.99 10.64 26.20
CA ALA A 11 27.82 9.84 25.01
C ALA A 11 26.76 10.52 24.13
N ALA A 12 27.17 10.99 22.96
CA ALA A 12 26.27 11.56 21.98
C ALA A 12 25.09 10.59 21.78
N PRO A 13 23.83 11.08 21.80
CA PRO A 13 22.68 10.21 21.63
C PRO A 13 22.84 9.43 20.33
N PRO A 14 22.57 8.11 20.32
CA PRO A 14 22.72 7.31 19.12
C PRO A 14 21.94 7.99 17.99
N ARG A 15 22.63 8.26 16.86
CA ARG A 15 22.00 8.74 15.63
C ARG A 15 20.73 7.93 15.43
N PRO A 16 19.56 8.54 15.12
CA PRO A 16 18.32 7.81 15.02
C PRO A 16 18.51 6.71 13.97
N GLY A 17 18.77 5.50 14.45
CA GLY A 17 19.03 4.35 13.62
C GLY A 17 17.83 4.22 12.73
N ARG A 18 18.04 4.30 11.40
CA ARG A 18 16.99 4.06 10.42
C ARG A 18 16.29 2.78 10.85
N LEU A 19 15.01 2.89 11.20
CA LEU A 19 14.27 1.77 11.78
C LEU A 19 14.19 0.68 10.71
N LEU A 20 15.06 -0.32 10.80
CA LEU A 20 15.14 -1.42 9.86
C LEU A 20 13.77 -2.07 9.63
N ALA A 21 12.99 -2.22 10.70
CA ALA A 21 11.63 -2.72 10.63
C ALA A 21 10.74 -1.92 9.66
N LEU A 22 10.91 -0.59 9.57
CA LEU A 22 10.16 0.24 8.63
C LEU A 22 10.59 0.04 7.18
N ASP A 23 11.88 -0.14 6.91
CA ASP A 23 12.31 -0.44 5.54
C ASP A 23 11.80 -1.83 5.12
N VAL A 24 11.88 -2.83 6.01
CA VAL A 24 11.38 -4.19 5.73
C VAL A 24 9.87 -4.21 5.53
N LEU A 25 9.12 -3.52 6.39
CA LEU A 25 7.67 -3.41 6.25
C LEU A 25 7.28 -2.74 4.93
N ARG A 26 8.03 -1.72 4.47
CA ARG A 26 7.80 -1.10 3.15
C ARG A 26 8.03 -2.10 2.04
N GLY A 27 9.13 -2.86 2.10
CA GLY A 27 9.40 -3.93 1.15
C GLY A 27 8.28 -4.97 1.08
N ILE A 28 7.83 -5.46 2.24
CA ILE A 28 6.70 -6.41 2.34
C ILE A 28 5.45 -5.82 1.70
N ALA A 29 5.15 -4.55 1.99
CA ALA A 29 3.97 -3.91 1.49
C ALA A 29 4.02 -3.70 -0.04
N ILE A 30 5.18 -3.36 -0.62
CA ILE A 30 5.35 -3.24 -2.08
C ILE A 30 5.21 -4.59 -2.79
N LEU A 31 5.89 -5.65 -2.30
CA LEU A 31 5.74 -6.98 -2.90
C LEU A 31 4.32 -7.51 -2.74
N GLY A 32 3.68 -7.23 -1.61
CA GLY A 32 2.32 -7.67 -1.33
C GLY A 32 1.25 -6.93 -2.15
N THR A 33 1.44 -5.63 -2.46
CA THR A 33 0.53 -4.94 -3.38
C THR A 33 0.64 -5.48 -4.80
N LEU A 34 1.83 -5.87 -5.26
CA LEU A 34 1.97 -6.62 -6.51
C LEU A 34 1.22 -7.95 -6.46
N GLY A 35 1.24 -8.66 -5.32
CA GLY A 35 0.47 -9.89 -5.15
C GLY A 35 -1.05 -9.71 -5.34
N THR A 36 -1.56 -8.51 -5.09
CA THR A 36 -2.96 -8.16 -5.40
C THR A 36 -3.12 -7.75 -6.85
N ASN A 37 -2.24 -6.88 -7.34
CA ASN A 37 -2.41 -6.23 -8.63
C ASN A 37 -2.03 -7.13 -9.82
N VAL A 38 -1.22 -8.16 -9.62
CA VAL A 38 -0.84 -9.09 -10.68
C VAL A 38 -2.06 -9.79 -11.30
N TRP A 39 -3.13 -9.99 -10.53
CA TRP A 39 -4.39 -10.53 -11.02
C TRP A 39 -5.09 -9.60 -12.00
N ILE A 40 -4.93 -8.29 -11.83
CA ILE A 40 -5.46 -7.28 -12.75
C ILE A 40 -4.65 -7.29 -14.05
N PHE A 41 -3.33 -7.33 -13.96
CA PHE A 41 -2.47 -7.36 -15.15
C PHE A 41 -2.66 -8.62 -15.98
N THR A 42 -2.92 -9.76 -15.32
CA THR A 42 -3.07 -11.06 -15.99
C THR A 42 -4.50 -11.37 -16.43
N ASP A 43 -5.43 -10.44 -16.21
CA ASP A 43 -6.76 -10.49 -16.81
C ASP A 43 -6.73 -9.85 -18.22
N PRO A 44 -7.27 -10.52 -19.26
CA PRO A 44 -7.29 -9.97 -20.63
C PRO A 44 -8.05 -8.64 -20.78
N ALA A 45 -8.99 -8.32 -19.88
CA ALA A 45 -9.71 -7.05 -19.87
C ALA A 45 -9.24 -6.14 -18.72
N GLY A 46 -8.05 -6.39 -18.18
CA GLY A 46 -7.41 -5.55 -17.17
C GLY A 46 -8.24 -5.38 -15.91
N LEU A 47 -8.32 -4.14 -15.39
CA LEU A 47 -9.07 -3.86 -14.17
C LEU A 47 -10.57 -4.12 -14.33
N VAL A 48 -11.14 -3.84 -15.51
CA VAL A 48 -12.57 -4.03 -15.77
C VAL A 48 -12.93 -5.50 -15.66
N GLY A 49 -12.22 -6.36 -16.40
CA GLY A 49 -12.44 -7.82 -16.32
C GLY A 49 -12.13 -8.41 -14.95
N TYR A 50 -11.11 -7.89 -14.26
CA TYR A 50 -10.84 -8.30 -12.88
C TYR A 50 -12.02 -7.98 -11.96
N VAL A 51 -12.61 -6.79 -12.06
CA VAL A 51 -13.76 -6.38 -11.22
C VAL A 51 -15.02 -7.14 -11.58
N ASP A 52 -15.30 -7.35 -12.87
CA ASP A 52 -16.47 -8.13 -13.32
C ASP A 52 -16.39 -9.60 -12.89
N SER A 53 -15.18 -10.14 -12.79
CA SER A 53 -14.94 -11.49 -12.29
C SER A 53 -14.81 -11.59 -10.76
N LEU A 54 -14.89 -10.47 -10.02
CA LEU A 54 -14.87 -10.50 -8.55
C LEU A 54 -16.13 -11.21 -8.03
N GLY A 55 -15.93 -12.37 -7.42
CA GLY A 55 -17.02 -13.20 -6.91
C GLY A 55 -17.59 -14.18 -7.95
N ALA A 56 -17.21 -14.04 -9.22
CA ALA A 56 -17.48 -15.07 -10.23
C ALA A 56 -16.67 -16.33 -9.89
N THR A 57 -17.35 -17.47 -9.89
CA THR A 57 -16.72 -18.74 -9.56
C THR A 57 -16.15 -19.33 -10.84
N ALA A 58 -14.84 -19.21 -11.04
CA ALA A 58 -14.18 -19.91 -12.13
C ALA A 58 -14.30 -21.42 -11.88
N GLU A 59 -15.13 -22.12 -12.67
CA GLU A 59 -15.26 -23.57 -12.66
C GLU A 59 -14.04 -24.23 -13.32
N ASN A 60 -12.85 -23.96 -12.79
CA ASN A 60 -11.61 -24.56 -13.24
C ASN A 60 -10.89 -25.29 -12.09
N GLY A 61 -9.97 -26.19 -12.42
CA GLY A 61 -9.22 -26.98 -11.43
C GLY A 61 -8.36 -26.15 -10.46
N TRP A 62 -8.22 -24.84 -10.69
CA TRP A 62 -7.43 -23.92 -9.87
C TRP A 62 -8.25 -22.98 -9.00
N MET A 63 -9.59 -23.14 -8.96
CA MET A 63 -10.52 -22.27 -8.25
C MET A 63 -10.09 -21.99 -6.80
N TRP A 64 -9.79 -23.05 -6.02
CA TRP A 64 -9.39 -22.92 -4.63
C TRP A 64 -8.03 -22.22 -4.47
N SER A 65 -7.08 -22.53 -5.36
CA SER A 65 -5.78 -21.86 -5.37
C SER A 65 -5.92 -20.37 -5.65
N GLN A 66 -6.75 -20.00 -6.64
CA GLN A 66 -7.03 -18.60 -6.94
C GLN A 66 -7.65 -17.87 -5.74
N ARG A 67 -8.71 -18.43 -5.14
CA ARG A 67 -9.39 -17.81 -3.98
C ARG A 67 -8.43 -17.62 -2.81
N VAL A 68 -7.63 -18.64 -2.48
CA VAL A 68 -6.66 -18.56 -1.39
C VAL A 68 -5.58 -17.52 -1.69
N LEU A 69 -4.99 -17.54 -2.88
CA LEU A 69 -3.91 -16.60 -3.25
C LEU A 69 -4.41 -15.15 -3.30
N GLN A 70 -5.56 -14.91 -3.91
CA GLN A 70 -6.19 -13.59 -3.92
C GLN A 70 -6.48 -13.14 -2.49
N GLN A 71 -7.09 -14.00 -1.66
CA GLN A 71 -7.42 -13.64 -0.29
C GLN A 71 -6.18 -13.37 0.55
N LEU A 72 -5.08 -14.08 0.36
CA LEU A 72 -3.83 -13.82 1.09
C LEU A 72 -3.24 -12.44 0.79
N ALA A 73 -3.47 -11.88 -0.40
CA ALA A 73 -2.95 -10.57 -0.79
C ALA A 73 -3.95 -9.42 -0.58
N GLN A 74 -5.23 -9.68 -0.83
CA GLN A 74 -6.32 -8.71 -0.85
C GLN A 74 -6.37 -7.83 0.41
N GLY A 75 -6.29 -6.51 0.19
CA GLY A 75 -6.48 -5.44 1.19
C GLY A 75 -5.36 -5.26 2.22
N LYS A 76 -4.65 -6.33 2.60
CA LYS A 76 -3.73 -6.35 3.76
C LYS A 76 -2.53 -5.44 3.53
N PHE A 77 -1.96 -5.50 2.33
CA PHE A 77 -0.77 -4.73 2.00
C PHE A 77 -1.09 -3.27 1.69
N LEU A 78 -2.30 -3.00 1.16
CA LEU A 78 -2.83 -1.64 1.08
C LEU A 78 -2.98 -1.03 2.47
N GLY A 79 -3.65 -1.73 3.40
CA GLY A 79 -3.77 -1.29 4.79
C GLY A 79 -2.42 -1.08 5.46
N LEU A 80 -1.44 -1.95 5.16
CA LEU A 80 -0.09 -1.84 5.69
C LEU A 80 0.60 -0.57 5.18
N LEU A 81 0.60 -0.32 3.86
CA LEU A 81 1.13 0.91 3.27
C LEU A 81 0.47 2.14 3.91
N THR A 82 -0.86 2.15 4.03
CA THR A 82 -1.63 3.26 4.60
C THR A 82 -1.17 3.58 6.03
N VAL A 83 -1.04 2.58 6.90
CA VAL A 83 -0.54 2.77 8.27
C VAL A 83 0.91 3.26 8.28
N MET A 84 1.74 2.75 7.36
CA MET A 84 3.14 3.14 7.24
C MET A 84 3.34 4.58 6.75
N PHE A 85 2.47 5.08 5.88
CA PHE A 85 2.45 6.50 5.51
C PHE A 85 2.10 7.38 6.72
N GLY A 86 1.13 6.97 7.54
CA GLY A 86 0.81 7.61 8.82
C GLY A 86 2.00 7.66 9.79
N ILE A 87 2.74 6.55 9.93
CA ILE A 87 3.98 6.50 10.71
C ILE A 87 5.03 7.46 10.11
N GLY A 88 5.18 7.47 8.79
CA GLY A 88 6.09 8.36 8.08
C GLY A 88 5.79 9.85 8.32
N LEU A 89 4.52 10.23 8.38
CA LEU A 89 4.08 11.57 8.75
C LEU A 89 4.44 11.94 10.18
N ALA A 90 4.18 11.03 11.13
CA ALA A 90 4.54 11.27 12.53
C ALA A 90 6.06 11.41 12.72
N ILE A 91 6.87 10.64 12.00
CA ILE A 91 8.32 10.78 11.98
C ILE A 91 8.71 12.17 11.46
N GLN A 92 8.14 12.61 10.32
CA GLN A 92 8.42 13.93 9.75
C GLN A 92 8.04 15.06 10.70
N GLN A 93 6.88 14.97 11.34
CA GLN A 93 6.44 15.92 12.35
C GLN A 93 7.41 15.97 13.54
N SER A 94 7.78 14.81 14.08
CA SER A 94 8.72 14.74 15.20
C SER A 94 10.08 15.34 14.83
N SER A 95 10.53 15.13 13.60
CA SER A 95 11.77 15.69 13.07
C SER A 95 11.70 17.21 12.91
N ALA A 96 10.57 17.75 12.44
CA ALA A 96 10.36 19.19 12.31
C ALA A 96 10.38 19.86 13.69
N ARG A 97 9.65 19.29 14.67
CA ARG A 97 9.60 19.80 16.05
C ARG A 97 10.96 19.76 16.74
N ARG A 98 11.72 18.66 16.60
CA ARG A 98 13.09 18.56 17.13
C ARG A 98 14.05 19.58 16.51
N ALA A 99 13.83 19.95 15.26
CA ALA A 99 14.62 20.94 14.54
C ALA A 99 14.11 22.38 14.72
N GLY A 100 13.12 22.63 15.59
CA GLY A 100 12.52 23.95 15.80
C GLY A 100 11.75 24.50 14.59
N ARG A 101 11.38 23.66 13.62
CA ARG A 101 10.69 24.06 12.38
C ARG A 101 9.17 23.97 12.53
N PRO A 102 8.40 24.86 11.88
CA PRO A 102 6.93 24.79 11.92
C PRO A 102 6.42 23.52 11.22
N TRP A 103 5.28 23.02 11.70
CA TRP A 103 4.52 21.90 11.11
C TRP A 103 3.07 22.34 10.87
N PRO A 104 2.45 22.06 9.69
CA PRO A 104 2.91 21.20 8.60
C PRO A 104 4.03 21.77 7.72
N GLY A 105 4.35 23.06 7.87
CA GLY A 105 5.46 23.71 7.19
C GLY A 105 5.44 23.49 5.68
N ARG A 106 6.50 22.84 5.14
CA ARG A 106 6.66 22.56 3.70
C ARG A 106 6.00 21.25 3.23
N TYR A 107 5.24 20.57 4.09
CA TYR A 107 4.59 19.31 3.73
C TYR A 107 3.63 19.42 2.53
N PRO A 108 2.86 20.51 2.31
CA PRO A 108 2.00 20.64 1.14
C PRO A 108 2.73 20.46 -0.20
N TRP A 109 3.98 20.92 -0.32
CA TRP A 109 4.80 20.67 -1.51
C TRP A 109 5.16 19.19 -1.70
N ARG A 110 5.39 18.46 -0.61
CA ARG A 110 5.60 17.00 -0.67
C ARG A 110 4.35 16.28 -1.13
N ALA A 111 3.20 16.69 -0.60
CA ALA A 111 1.91 16.15 -1.01
C ALA A 111 1.63 16.46 -2.50
N GLY A 112 1.89 17.69 -2.95
CA GLY A 112 1.74 18.08 -4.36
C GLY A 112 2.62 17.27 -5.30
N LEU A 113 3.90 17.03 -4.94
CA LEU A 113 4.79 16.18 -5.74
C LEU A 113 4.33 14.72 -5.74
N LEU A 114 3.90 14.19 -4.59
CA LEU A 114 3.37 12.83 -4.52
C LEU A 114 2.08 12.67 -5.33
N PHE A 115 1.24 13.71 -5.36
CA PHE A 115 0.04 13.76 -6.20
C PHE A 115 0.40 13.77 -7.68
N LEU A 116 1.40 14.56 -8.08
CA LEU A 116 1.89 14.60 -9.46
C LEU A 116 2.47 13.24 -9.88
N ASP A 117 3.29 12.61 -9.03
CA ASP A 117 3.83 11.27 -9.29
C ASP A 117 2.69 10.24 -9.46
N GLY A 118 1.67 10.29 -8.59
CA GLY A 118 0.50 9.43 -8.72
C GLY A 118 -0.37 9.74 -9.94
N LEU A 119 -0.44 11.01 -10.37
CA LEU A 119 -1.15 11.41 -11.58
C LEU A 119 -0.45 10.86 -12.83
N LEU A 120 0.88 11.01 -12.90
CA LEU A 120 1.68 10.45 -13.98
C LEU A 120 1.60 8.92 -13.98
N ASN A 121 1.70 8.28 -12.81
CA ASN A 121 1.57 6.83 -12.68
C ASN A 121 0.18 6.34 -13.11
N PHE A 122 -0.88 7.05 -12.74
CA PHE A 122 -2.23 6.72 -13.18
C PHE A 122 -2.38 6.79 -14.69
N LEU A 123 -1.98 7.92 -15.29
CA LEU A 123 -2.18 8.12 -16.73
C LEU A 123 -1.33 7.14 -17.53
N LEU A 124 -0.06 7.02 -17.18
CA LEU A 124 0.93 6.34 -18.01
C LEU A 124 1.11 4.86 -17.67
N VAL A 125 0.83 4.43 -16.44
CA VAL A 125 1.27 3.11 -15.96
C VAL A 125 0.10 2.22 -15.58
N ALA A 126 -0.70 2.62 -14.59
CA ALA A 126 -1.73 1.77 -14.00
C ALA A 126 -2.90 2.56 -13.40
N GLU A 127 -4.11 2.15 -13.73
CA GLU A 127 -5.36 2.82 -13.36
C GLU A 127 -5.72 2.75 -11.85
N PHE A 128 -5.15 1.80 -11.11
CA PHE A 128 -5.38 1.57 -9.66
C PHE A 128 -4.31 2.23 -8.76
N ASP A 129 -3.93 3.48 -9.07
CA ASP A 129 -2.92 4.24 -8.33
C ASP A 129 -3.38 4.66 -6.92
N VAL A 130 -2.57 4.34 -5.91
CA VAL A 130 -2.83 4.69 -4.50
C VAL A 130 -2.15 6.01 -4.11
N LEU A 131 -1.13 6.44 -4.86
CA LEU A 131 -0.27 7.58 -4.51
C LEU A 131 -1.06 8.89 -4.47
N MET A 132 -1.96 9.14 -5.42
CA MET A 132 -2.83 10.33 -5.38
C MET A 132 -3.73 10.36 -4.15
N GLY A 133 -4.36 9.23 -3.81
CA GLY A 133 -5.18 9.11 -2.60
C GLY A 133 -4.36 9.41 -1.35
N TYR A 134 -3.16 8.84 -1.26
CA TYR A 134 -2.24 9.09 -0.14
C TYR A 134 -1.68 10.51 -0.10
N ALA A 135 -1.54 11.20 -1.23
CA ALA A 135 -1.14 12.60 -1.26
C ALA A 135 -2.22 13.48 -0.61
N VAL A 136 -3.48 13.27 -0.98
CA VAL A 136 -4.63 14.01 -0.41
C VAL A 136 -4.84 13.65 1.06
N THR A 137 -4.91 12.36 1.39
CA THR A 137 -5.01 11.91 2.78
C THR A 137 -3.84 12.41 3.61
N GLY A 138 -2.62 12.32 3.09
CA GLY A 138 -1.43 12.76 3.77
C GLY A 138 -1.44 14.25 4.06
N LEU A 139 -1.94 15.07 3.13
CA LEU A 139 -2.11 16.51 3.33
C LEU A 139 -3.09 16.79 4.47
N VAL A 140 -4.29 16.20 4.41
CA VAL A 140 -5.33 16.33 5.43
C VAL A 140 -4.78 15.91 6.80
N VAL A 141 -4.16 14.73 6.88
CA VAL A 141 -3.62 14.22 8.12
C VAL A 141 -2.45 15.08 8.62
N ALA A 142 -1.61 15.63 7.76
CA ALA A 142 -0.55 16.53 8.20
C ALA A 142 -1.09 17.74 8.97
N TYR A 143 -2.19 18.35 8.51
CA TYR A 143 -2.90 19.40 9.25
C TYR A 143 -3.56 18.87 10.52
N LEU A 144 -4.19 17.70 10.48
CA LEU A 144 -4.76 17.09 11.69
C LEU A 144 -3.68 16.82 12.75
N LEU A 145 -2.48 16.42 12.37
CA LEU A 145 -1.36 16.23 13.29
C LEU A 145 -0.88 17.54 13.92
N ALA A 146 -1.16 18.70 13.31
CA ALA A 146 -0.88 20.01 13.91
C ALA A 146 -1.86 20.37 15.04
N THR A 147 -3.00 19.68 15.13
CA THR A 147 -4.02 19.91 16.18
C THR A 147 -3.71 19.15 17.47
N SER A 148 -4.51 19.38 18.52
CA SER A 148 -4.38 18.65 19.80
C SER A 148 -4.61 17.14 19.66
N GLU A 149 -4.03 16.34 20.56
CA GLU A 149 -4.23 14.88 20.55
C GLU A 149 -5.69 14.46 20.71
N ARG A 150 -6.48 15.27 21.44
CA ARG A 150 -7.93 15.08 21.59
C ARG A 150 -8.64 15.23 20.25
N ALA A 151 -8.29 16.26 19.48
CA ALA A 151 -8.84 16.47 18.14
C ALA A 151 -8.43 15.35 17.17
N GLN A 152 -7.15 14.94 17.18
CA GLN A 152 -6.66 13.80 16.38
C GLN A 152 -7.44 12.52 16.68
N ARG A 153 -7.71 12.21 17.95
CA ARG A 153 -8.53 11.05 18.35
C ARG A 153 -9.98 11.17 17.88
N ARG A 154 -10.61 12.35 17.99
CA ARG A 154 -11.97 12.56 17.48
C ARG A 154 -12.04 12.32 15.97
N TRP A 155 -11.11 12.89 15.20
CA TRP A 155 -11.05 12.69 13.76
C TRP A 155 -10.78 11.25 13.35
N LEU A 156 -9.96 10.51 14.10
CA LEU A 156 -9.79 9.07 13.90
C LEU A 156 -11.12 8.32 14.08
N ILE A 157 -11.86 8.61 15.16
CA ILE A 157 -13.15 7.96 15.43
C ILE A 157 -14.16 8.34 14.35
N VAL A 158 -14.29 9.62 13.99
CA VAL A 158 -15.20 10.09 12.94
C VAL A 158 -14.88 9.42 11.60
N ALA A 159 -13.62 9.41 11.17
CA ALA A 159 -13.22 8.82 9.91
C ALA A 159 -13.46 7.30 9.88
N ALA A 160 -13.18 6.60 10.99
CA ALA A 160 -13.47 5.17 11.13
C ALA A 160 -14.99 4.89 11.12
N SER A 161 -15.78 5.70 11.83
CA SER A 161 -17.25 5.56 11.84
C SER A 161 -17.84 5.81 10.45
N VAL A 162 -17.42 6.87 9.75
CA VAL A 162 -17.86 7.15 8.38
C VAL A 162 -17.52 5.97 7.45
N HIS A 163 -16.30 5.44 7.53
CA HIS A 163 -15.90 4.27 6.73
C HIS A 163 -16.77 3.04 7.01
N VAL A 164 -16.95 2.69 8.29
CA VAL A 164 -17.76 1.53 8.68
C VAL A 164 -19.21 1.72 8.27
N THR A 165 -19.79 2.90 8.48
CA THR A 165 -21.16 3.20 8.04
C THR A 165 -21.29 3.06 6.53
N MET A 166 -20.37 3.63 5.75
CA MET A 166 -20.39 3.53 4.31
C MET A 166 -20.24 2.08 3.82
N LEU A 167 -19.33 1.31 4.42
CA LEU A 167 -19.15 -0.11 4.13
C LEU A 167 -20.41 -0.93 4.44
N THR A 168 -21.05 -0.68 5.58
CA THR A 168 -22.31 -1.33 5.96
C THR A 168 -23.45 -0.95 5.03
N LEU A 169 -23.55 0.31 4.61
CA LEU A 169 -24.59 0.78 3.68
C LEU A 169 -24.41 0.15 2.30
N ILE A 170 -23.18 0.04 1.80
CA ILE A 170 -22.90 -0.64 0.53
C ILE A 170 -23.22 -2.14 0.64
N ALA A 171 -22.77 -2.79 1.71
CA ALA A 171 -23.08 -4.21 1.93
C ALA A 171 -24.59 -4.46 2.01
N ALA A 172 -25.34 -3.59 2.70
CA ALA A 172 -26.79 -3.65 2.74
C ALA A 172 -27.39 -3.40 1.34
N ALA A 173 -26.93 -2.39 0.61
CA ALA A 173 -27.43 -2.09 -0.72
C ALA A 173 -27.22 -3.27 -1.69
N LEU A 174 -26.07 -3.94 -1.64
CA LEU A 174 -25.80 -5.15 -2.43
C LEU A 174 -26.69 -6.32 -1.99
N ALA A 175 -26.81 -6.56 -0.68
CA ALA A 175 -27.63 -7.67 -0.15
C ALA A 175 -29.13 -7.53 -0.44
N PHE A 176 -29.63 -6.29 -0.60
CA PHE A 176 -31.02 -6.00 -0.93
C PHE A 176 -31.23 -5.58 -2.40
N ALA A 177 -30.20 -5.66 -3.24
CA ALA A 177 -30.32 -5.35 -4.66
C ALA A 177 -31.24 -6.36 -5.37
N PRO A 178 -32.12 -5.92 -6.30
CA PRO A 178 -32.93 -6.85 -7.07
C PRO A 178 -32.05 -7.80 -7.89
N ALA A 179 -32.33 -9.10 -7.82
CA ALA A 179 -31.52 -10.16 -8.43
C ALA A 179 -31.38 -10.11 -9.98
N GLY A 180 -32.07 -9.18 -10.66
CA GLY A 180 -32.00 -9.00 -12.12
C GLY A 180 -31.39 -7.66 -12.56
N GLY A 181 -30.73 -6.92 -11.66
CA GLY A 181 -30.19 -5.57 -11.93
C GLY A 181 -28.69 -5.51 -12.16
N GLN A 182 -27.96 -6.64 -12.20
CA GLN A 182 -26.55 -6.59 -12.59
C GLN A 182 -26.50 -6.34 -14.10
N PRO A 183 -25.97 -5.19 -14.55
CA PRO A 183 -25.78 -4.97 -15.98
C PRO A 183 -24.92 -6.11 -16.52
N GLU A 184 -25.34 -6.74 -17.61
CA GLU A 184 -24.47 -7.66 -18.34
C GLU A 184 -23.18 -6.89 -18.65
N SER A 185 -22.04 -7.39 -18.18
CA SER A 185 -20.74 -6.79 -18.45
C SER A 185 -20.51 -6.88 -19.95
N GLU A 186 -20.73 -5.78 -20.66
CA GLU A 186 -20.43 -5.70 -22.09
C GLU A 186 -18.91 -5.90 -22.27
N PRO A 187 -18.49 -6.81 -23.17
CA PRO A 187 -17.09 -6.98 -23.47
C PRO A 187 -16.53 -5.66 -24.01
N LEU A 188 -15.33 -5.28 -23.58
CA LEU A 188 -14.65 -4.10 -24.09
C LEU A 188 -14.42 -4.26 -25.61
N ASP A 189 -15.01 -3.37 -26.42
CA ASP A 189 -14.81 -3.33 -27.87
C ASP A 189 -14.63 -1.87 -28.35
N PRO A 190 -13.41 -1.46 -28.79
CA PRO A 190 -12.17 -2.24 -28.77
C PRO A 190 -11.63 -2.48 -27.35
N ASN A 191 -10.90 -3.58 -27.13
CA ASN A 191 -10.25 -3.87 -25.85
C ASN A 191 -8.82 -3.26 -25.80
N PRO A 192 -8.61 -2.14 -25.09
CA PRO A 192 -7.30 -1.50 -25.04
C PRO A 192 -6.26 -2.29 -24.25
N TYR A 193 -6.67 -3.25 -23.41
CA TYR A 193 -5.75 -4.09 -22.63
C TYR A 193 -5.16 -5.23 -23.46
N ALA A 194 -5.96 -5.80 -24.37
CA ALA A 194 -5.55 -6.93 -25.20
C ALA A 194 -4.89 -6.50 -26.51
N ASP A 195 -5.50 -5.55 -27.22
CA ASP A 195 -5.14 -5.24 -28.62
C ASP A 195 -4.69 -3.77 -28.80
N GLY A 196 -4.83 -2.95 -27.77
CA GLY A 196 -4.50 -1.53 -27.80
C GLY A 196 -3.01 -1.21 -27.70
N SER A 197 -2.63 -0.05 -28.25
CA SER A 197 -1.33 0.56 -28.03
C SER A 197 -1.22 1.15 -26.62
N PHE A 198 0.00 1.54 -26.24
CA PHE A 198 0.25 2.20 -24.97
C PHE A 198 -0.60 3.48 -24.81
N TRP A 199 -0.76 4.23 -25.90
CA TRP A 199 -1.54 5.47 -25.90
C TRP A 199 -3.04 5.23 -25.82
N ASP A 200 -3.54 4.13 -26.40
CA ASP A 200 -4.96 3.76 -26.28
C ASP A 200 -5.33 3.51 -24.81
N LEU A 201 -4.45 2.87 -24.03
CA LEU A 201 -4.64 2.75 -22.58
C LEU A 201 -4.58 4.10 -21.85
N VAL A 202 -3.70 5.01 -22.25
CA VAL A 202 -3.65 6.36 -21.65
C VAL A 202 -4.96 7.11 -21.89
N VAL A 203 -5.48 7.09 -23.12
CA VAL A 203 -6.77 7.71 -23.48
C VAL A 203 -7.91 7.02 -22.74
N PHE A 204 -7.94 5.69 -22.72
CA PHE A 204 -8.95 4.92 -21.99
C PHE A 204 -9.02 5.29 -20.50
N ARG A 205 -7.87 5.49 -19.86
CA ARG A 205 -7.79 5.94 -18.45
C ARG A 205 -8.25 7.39 -18.26
N LEU A 206 -8.03 8.26 -19.24
CA LEU A 206 -8.54 9.63 -19.21
C LEU A 206 -10.06 9.66 -19.33
N ASP A 207 -10.62 8.90 -20.27
CA ASP A 207 -12.06 8.84 -20.51
C ASP A 207 -12.81 8.24 -19.31
N HIS A 208 -12.21 7.25 -18.64
CA HIS A 208 -12.77 6.58 -17.47
C HIS A 208 -12.18 7.10 -16.15
N ALA A 209 -11.62 8.31 -16.14
CA ALA A 209 -10.88 8.83 -15.00
C ALA A 209 -11.69 8.89 -13.71
N LEU A 210 -12.98 9.22 -13.77
CA LEU A 210 -13.83 9.23 -12.58
C LEU A 210 -14.08 7.82 -12.05
N THR A 211 -14.43 6.89 -12.95
CA THR A 211 -14.74 5.48 -12.62
C THR A 211 -13.56 4.81 -11.91
N PHE A 212 -12.35 4.94 -12.43
CA PHE A 212 -11.14 4.38 -11.81
C PHE A 212 -10.75 5.05 -10.49
N ARG A 213 -11.39 6.17 -10.13
CA ARG A 213 -11.11 6.90 -8.87
C ARG A 213 -12.21 6.79 -7.82
N VAL A 214 -13.32 6.14 -8.13
CA VAL A 214 -14.37 5.86 -7.14
C VAL A 214 -13.80 5.09 -5.95
N GLU A 215 -12.95 4.08 -6.19
CA GLU A 215 -12.28 3.34 -5.10
C GLU A 215 -11.45 4.28 -4.21
N ALA A 216 -10.70 5.22 -4.78
CA ALA A 216 -9.88 6.14 -4.00
C ALA A 216 -10.72 7.09 -3.12
N LEU A 217 -11.88 7.53 -3.60
CA LEU A 217 -12.85 8.32 -2.82
C LEU A 217 -13.47 7.50 -1.71
N PHE A 218 -13.88 6.27 -2.01
CA PHE A 218 -14.41 5.31 -1.05
C PHE A 218 -13.40 5.00 0.06
N VAL A 219 -12.14 4.73 -0.28
CA VAL A 219 -11.10 4.37 0.70
C VAL A 219 -10.56 5.59 1.47
N PHE A 220 -10.99 6.81 1.15
CA PHE A 220 -10.47 8.03 1.78
C PHE A 220 -10.69 8.10 3.30
N PRO A 221 -11.91 7.87 3.86
CA PRO A 221 -12.12 7.91 5.31
C PRO A 221 -11.31 6.83 6.05
N MET A 222 -11.24 5.61 5.48
CA MET A 222 -10.38 4.54 5.97
C MET A 222 -8.91 4.98 6.02
N SER A 223 -8.44 5.63 4.95
CA SER A 223 -7.06 6.09 4.84
C SER A 223 -6.73 7.14 5.89
N VAL A 224 -7.63 8.11 6.13
CA VAL A 224 -7.47 9.10 7.21
C VAL A 224 -7.38 8.41 8.57
N ALA A 225 -8.28 7.46 8.86
CA ALA A 225 -8.29 6.72 10.11
C ALA A 225 -6.98 5.92 10.34
N LEU A 226 -6.52 5.19 9.32
CA LEU A 226 -5.31 4.38 9.38
C LEU A 226 -4.02 5.22 9.41
N PHE A 227 -3.98 6.37 8.74
CA PHE A 227 -2.86 7.30 8.85
C PHE A 227 -2.75 7.87 10.28
N LEU A 228 -3.86 8.31 10.87
CA LEU A 228 -3.91 8.78 12.25
C LEU A 228 -3.57 7.67 13.24
N LEU A 229 -4.08 6.45 13.01
CA LEU A 229 -3.76 5.28 13.81
C LEU A 229 -2.26 4.95 13.73
N GLY A 230 -1.67 4.94 12.54
CA GLY A 230 -0.24 4.75 12.33
C GLY A 230 0.61 5.77 13.08
N ALA A 231 0.23 7.05 13.01
CA ALA A 231 0.88 8.11 13.79
C ALA A 231 0.79 7.86 15.31
N ARG A 232 -0.38 7.44 15.79
CA ARG A 232 -0.61 7.10 17.22
C ARG A 232 0.20 5.87 17.66
N LEU A 233 0.26 4.82 16.84
CA LEU A 233 1.03 3.61 17.11
C LEU A 233 2.52 3.89 17.18
N TYR A 234 3.03 4.75 16.29
CA TYR A 234 4.41 5.21 16.32
C TYR A 234 4.73 5.94 17.63
N ARG A 235 3.90 6.92 18.02
CA ARG A 235 4.07 7.66 19.30
C ARG A 235 3.93 6.77 20.53
N ALA A 236 3.09 5.73 20.45
CA ALA A 236 2.94 4.73 21.50
C ALA A 236 4.12 3.73 21.58
N GLY A 237 5.17 3.91 20.77
CA GLY A 237 6.38 3.10 20.85
C GLY A 237 6.22 1.70 20.28
N VAL A 238 5.41 1.50 19.23
CA VAL A 238 5.24 0.16 18.61
C VAL A 238 6.57 -0.49 18.21
N PHE A 239 7.57 0.30 17.80
CA PHE A 239 8.92 -0.16 17.46
C PHE A 239 9.91 -0.10 18.64
N ALA A 240 9.47 0.33 19.82
CA ALA A 240 10.31 0.43 21.01
C ALA A 240 10.20 -0.85 21.87
N PRO A 241 11.23 -1.26 22.62
CA PRO A 241 11.18 -2.46 23.47
C PRO A 241 9.97 -2.51 24.41
N GLU A 242 9.58 -1.36 24.95
CA GLU A 242 8.48 -1.18 25.90
C GLU A 242 7.10 -1.46 25.26
N GLY A 243 6.99 -1.36 23.94
CA GLY A 243 5.76 -1.58 23.16
C GLY A 243 5.29 -3.04 23.08
N THR A 244 5.86 -3.97 23.84
CA THR A 244 5.58 -5.41 23.76
C THR A 244 4.09 -5.73 23.97
N ARG A 245 3.43 -5.11 24.96
CA ARG A 245 1.99 -5.30 25.21
C ARG A 245 1.13 -4.83 24.04
N LEU A 246 1.50 -3.68 23.45
CA LEU A 246 0.82 -3.13 22.28
C LEU A 246 0.96 -4.08 21.09
N ARG A 247 2.18 -4.53 20.78
CA ARG A 247 2.43 -5.48 19.68
C ARG A 247 1.67 -6.79 19.86
N ARG A 248 1.65 -7.36 21.07
CA ARG A 248 0.86 -8.58 21.37
C ARG A 248 -0.63 -8.38 21.11
N ARG A 249 -1.20 -7.25 21.53
CA ARG A 249 -2.63 -6.94 21.26
C ARG A 249 -2.90 -6.81 19.76
N LEU A 250 -2.03 -6.12 19.02
CA LEU A 250 -2.17 -5.98 17.57
C LEU A 250 -2.04 -7.32 16.84
N MET A 251 -1.13 -8.20 17.28
CA MET A 251 -1.02 -9.56 16.74
C MET A 251 -2.24 -10.42 17.09
N LEU A 252 -2.78 -10.31 18.31
CA LEU A 252 -4.00 -11.05 18.70
C LEU A 252 -5.21 -10.60 17.87
N ILE A 253 -5.41 -9.28 17.74
CA ILE A 253 -6.49 -8.74 16.91
C ILE A 253 -6.27 -9.11 15.43
N GLY A 254 -5.07 -8.92 14.91
CA GLY A 254 -4.76 -9.11 13.50
C GLY A 254 -4.71 -10.57 13.05
N PHE A 255 -4.02 -11.44 13.80
CA PHE A 255 -3.85 -12.85 13.44
C PHE A 255 -4.76 -13.81 14.21
N GLY A 256 -5.14 -13.47 15.43
CA GLY A 256 -6.04 -14.32 16.22
C GLY A 256 -7.50 -14.18 15.85
N VAL A 257 -7.93 -12.99 15.42
CA VAL A 257 -9.34 -12.70 15.09
C VAL A 257 -9.51 -12.31 13.63
N ALA A 258 -8.84 -11.24 13.19
CA ALA A 258 -9.10 -10.68 11.86
C ALA A 258 -8.67 -11.63 10.74
N ALA A 259 -7.51 -12.28 10.82
CA ALA A 259 -7.05 -13.17 9.74
C ALA A 259 -7.94 -14.40 9.54
N PRO A 260 -8.40 -15.12 10.60
CA PRO A 260 -9.38 -16.18 10.43
C PRO A 260 -10.71 -15.69 9.85
N VAL A 261 -11.25 -14.58 10.36
CA VAL A 261 -12.52 -14.02 9.84
C VAL A 261 -12.37 -13.62 8.38
N ASP A 262 -11.29 -12.91 8.05
CA ASP A 262 -10.96 -12.47 6.70
C ASP A 262 -10.80 -13.66 5.74
N PHE A 263 -10.07 -14.69 6.14
CA PHE A 263 -9.84 -15.88 5.33
C PHE A 263 -11.12 -16.68 5.13
N LEU A 264 -11.90 -16.91 6.19
CA LEU A 264 -13.13 -17.69 6.10
C LEU A 264 -14.19 -16.97 5.26
N ALA A 265 -14.39 -15.67 5.50
CA ALA A 265 -15.34 -14.88 4.72
C ALA A 265 -14.93 -14.79 3.24
N GLY A 266 -13.65 -14.51 2.97
CA GLY A 266 -13.17 -14.33 1.60
C GLY A 266 -13.14 -15.62 0.77
N VAL A 267 -12.76 -16.75 1.37
CA VAL A 267 -12.62 -18.02 0.64
C VAL A 267 -13.95 -18.77 0.50
N PHE A 268 -14.76 -18.82 1.56
CA PHE A 268 -15.93 -19.69 1.63
C PHE A 268 -17.25 -18.97 1.34
N VAL A 269 -17.37 -17.69 1.67
CA VAL A 269 -18.62 -16.94 1.41
C VAL A 269 -18.57 -16.31 0.02
N GLY A 270 -17.45 -15.65 -0.33
CA GLY A 270 -17.30 -15.00 -1.64
C GLY A 270 -18.35 -13.90 -1.90
N GLY A 271 -18.34 -13.33 -3.11
CA GLY A 271 -19.36 -12.35 -3.54
C GLY A 271 -19.37 -11.03 -2.76
N ASP A 272 -20.54 -10.63 -2.25
CA ASP A 272 -20.83 -9.30 -1.68
C ASP A 272 -19.94 -8.91 -0.47
N LEU A 273 -19.33 -9.89 0.20
CA LEU A 273 -18.42 -9.65 1.33
C LEU A 273 -16.98 -9.34 0.92
N VAL A 274 -16.63 -9.38 -0.37
CA VAL A 274 -15.28 -9.05 -0.85
C VAL A 274 -14.89 -7.62 -0.46
N LEU A 275 -15.81 -6.66 -0.57
CA LEU A 275 -15.56 -5.28 -0.13
C LEU A 275 -15.33 -5.20 1.39
N PHE A 276 -16.12 -5.95 2.17
CA PHE A 276 -15.97 -5.98 3.62
C PHE A 276 -14.63 -6.58 4.06
N THR A 277 -14.20 -7.66 3.41
CA THR A 277 -12.91 -8.27 3.72
C THR A 277 -11.74 -7.38 3.31
N ARG A 278 -11.77 -6.85 2.07
CA ARG A 278 -10.72 -5.99 1.51
C ARG A 278 -10.52 -4.68 2.28
N TYR A 279 -11.60 -3.99 2.68
CA TYR A 279 -11.52 -2.67 3.31
C TYR A 279 -11.89 -2.63 4.80
N GLY A 280 -12.32 -3.76 5.37
CA GLY A 280 -12.63 -3.91 6.79
C GLY A 280 -11.59 -4.76 7.50
N THR A 281 -11.70 -6.09 7.38
CA THR A 281 -10.89 -7.03 8.16
C THR A 281 -9.41 -7.02 7.79
N ALA A 282 -9.08 -6.86 6.50
CA ALA A 282 -7.70 -6.85 6.02
C ALA A 282 -6.84 -5.75 6.65
N ALA A 283 -7.43 -4.61 7.03
CA ALA A 283 -6.73 -3.53 7.73
C ALA A 283 -6.23 -3.96 9.11
N PHE A 284 -7.00 -4.78 9.82
CA PHE A 284 -6.60 -5.31 11.13
C PHE A 284 -5.52 -6.39 10.98
N VAL A 285 -5.60 -7.22 9.93
CA VAL A 285 -4.51 -8.15 9.58
C VAL A 285 -3.22 -7.40 9.29
N ALA A 286 -3.29 -6.26 8.59
CA ALA A 286 -2.15 -5.39 8.34
C ALA A 286 -1.48 -4.89 9.63
N LEU A 287 -2.28 -4.54 10.65
CA LEU A 287 -1.77 -4.20 11.98
C LEU A 287 -1.07 -5.38 12.67
N GLY A 288 -1.56 -6.60 12.46
CA GLY A 288 -0.91 -7.84 12.90
C GLY A 288 0.46 -8.02 12.24
N ILE A 289 0.54 -7.83 10.91
CA ILE A 289 1.80 -7.89 10.15
C ILE A 289 2.78 -6.83 10.66
N LEU A 290 2.33 -5.58 10.81
CA LEU A 290 3.12 -4.48 11.36
C LEU A 290 3.72 -4.85 12.73
N ALA A 291 2.88 -5.36 13.63
CA ALA A 291 3.30 -5.71 14.98
C ALA A 291 4.25 -6.92 15.02
N ALA A 292 4.04 -7.92 14.16
CA ALA A 292 4.89 -9.10 14.09
C ALA A 292 6.29 -8.76 13.57
N VAL A 293 6.39 -7.95 12.51
CA VAL A 293 7.69 -7.51 12.00
C VAL A 293 8.39 -6.57 13.00
N ALA A 294 7.64 -5.68 13.66
CA ALA A 294 8.19 -4.85 14.72
C ALA A 294 8.74 -5.70 15.89
N GLU A 295 7.98 -6.71 16.35
CA GLU A 295 8.43 -7.62 17.42
C GLU A 295 9.66 -8.42 17.00
N PHE A 296 9.70 -8.92 15.76
CA PHE A 296 10.82 -9.68 15.24
C PHE A 296 12.11 -8.86 15.28
N TYR A 297 12.11 -7.63 14.74
CA TYR A 297 13.30 -6.79 14.67
C TYR A 297 13.68 -6.11 15.99
N VAL A 298 12.74 -5.92 16.90
CA VAL A 298 13.05 -5.49 18.28
C VAL A 298 13.81 -6.60 19.02
N ARG A 299 13.41 -7.87 18.86
CA ARG A 299 14.09 -9.01 19.50
C ARG A 299 15.37 -9.44 18.77
N ARG A 300 15.41 -9.30 17.45
CA ARG A 300 16.51 -9.74 16.59
C ARG A 300 16.92 -8.60 15.67
N PRO A 301 17.85 -7.72 16.11
CA PRO A 301 18.29 -6.58 15.30
C PRO A 301 19.15 -6.98 14.09
N ARG A 302 19.54 -8.26 13.97
CA ARG A 302 20.34 -8.76 12.84
C ARG A 302 19.48 -8.92 11.59
N VAL A 303 19.99 -8.42 10.48
CA VAL A 303 19.32 -8.51 9.17
C VAL A 303 19.73 -9.83 8.51
N GLY A 304 18.80 -10.79 8.39
CA GLY A 304 19.01 -11.98 7.57
C GLY A 304 18.92 -11.65 6.06
N PHE A 305 19.23 -12.62 5.19
CA PHE A 305 19.20 -12.41 3.73
C PHE A 305 17.85 -11.84 3.25
N ALA A 306 16.73 -12.45 3.63
CA ALA A 306 15.40 -11.99 3.25
C ALA A 306 15.10 -10.57 3.79
N GLY A 307 15.50 -10.28 5.04
CA GLY A 307 15.38 -8.95 5.62
C GLY A 307 16.20 -7.89 4.88
N ALA A 308 17.36 -8.25 4.35
CA ALA A 308 18.22 -7.34 3.60
C ALA A 308 17.59 -7.00 2.25
N ARG A 309 17.11 -8.02 1.51
CA ARG A 309 16.41 -7.84 0.23
C ARG A 309 15.12 -7.03 0.39
N LEU A 310 14.29 -7.34 1.39
CA LEU A 310 13.08 -6.57 1.69
C LEU A 310 13.40 -5.14 2.11
N SER A 311 14.44 -4.94 2.92
CA SER A 311 14.89 -3.60 3.30
C SER A 311 15.29 -2.79 2.06
N GLU A 312 16.09 -3.37 1.15
CA GLU A 312 16.51 -2.74 -0.11
C GLU A 312 15.30 -2.28 -0.94
N VAL A 313 14.34 -3.16 -1.20
CA VAL A 313 13.07 -2.82 -1.89
C VAL A 313 12.36 -1.67 -1.16
N GLY A 314 12.29 -1.72 0.17
CA GLY A 314 11.68 -0.65 0.96
C GLY A 314 12.43 0.69 0.94
N LYS A 315 13.73 0.71 0.66
CA LYS A 315 14.49 1.98 0.47
C LYS A 315 14.21 2.61 -0.90
N THR A 316 13.81 1.79 -1.87
CA THR A 316 13.47 2.18 -3.25
C THR A 316 12.00 1.93 -3.55
N ALA A 317 11.12 2.11 -2.55
CA ALA A 317 9.73 1.69 -2.61
C ALA A 317 8.93 2.34 -3.76
N LEU A 318 9.13 3.63 -4.03
CA LEU A 318 8.44 4.35 -5.11
C LEU A 318 8.95 3.88 -6.47
N SER A 319 10.26 3.72 -6.62
CA SER A 319 10.84 3.18 -7.85
C SER A 319 10.39 1.74 -8.12
N CYS A 320 10.38 0.88 -7.09
CA CYS A 320 9.92 -0.50 -7.21
C CYS A 320 8.40 -0.58 -7.48
N TYR A 321 7.60 0.31 -6.89
CA TYR A 321 6.16 0.38 -7.15
C TYR A 321 5.84 0.73 -8.60
N ILE A 322 6.55 1.70 -9.18
CA ILE A 322 6.37 2.05 -10.59
C ILE A 322 6.92 0.94 -11.49
N LEU A 323 8.11 0.43 -11.18
CA LEU A 323 8.77 -0.62 -11.97
C LEU A 323 7.96 -1.91 -12.01
N GLN A 324 7.36 -2.35 -10.90
CA GLN A 324 6.56 -3.59 -10.91
C GLN A 324 5.31 -3.47 -11.80
N ASN A 325 4.67 -2.30 -11.84
CA ASN A 325 3.51 -2.06 -12.70
C ASN A 325 3.92 -1.95 -14.17
N LEU A 326 5.04 -1.28 -14.47
CA LEU A 326 5.59 -1.21 -15.83
C LEU A 326 6.00 -2.60 -16.35
N LEU A 327 6.67 -3.41 -15.54
CA LEU A 327 7.07 -4.77 -15.93
C LEU A 327 5.85 -5.66 -16.12
N ALA A 328 4.87 -5.62 -15.22
CA ALA A 328 3.66 -6.42 -15.37
C ALA A 328 2.84 -5.99 -16.59
N GLY A 329 2.68 -4.68 -16.82
CA GLY A 329 2.03 -4.15 -18.03
C GLY A 329 2.75 -4.54 -19.31
N LEU A 330 4.09 -4.40 -19.34
CA LEU A 330 4.91 -4.78 -20.50
C LEU A 330 4.79 -6.28 -20.82
N LEU A 331 4.73 -7.14 -19.80
CA LEU A 331 4.58 -8.58 -19.99
C LEU A 331 3.17 -8.96 -20.43
N CYS A 332 2.14 -8.34 -19.86
CA CYS A 332 0.78 -8.85 -19.98
C CYS A 332 -0.09 -8.13 -21.02
N TYR A 333 0.04 -6.81 -21.17
CA TYR A 333 -0.84 -6.01 -22.04
C TYR A 333 -0.38 -5.98 -23.50
N GLY A 334 -1.32 -5.69 -24.40
CA GLY A 334 -1.14 -5.68 -25.87
C GLY A 334 -0.02 -4.79 -26.38
N TRP A 335 0.22 -3.64 -25.74
CA TRP A 335 1.30 -2.73 -26.09
C TRP A 335 2.72 -3.29 -25.84
N GLY A 336 2.83 -4.37 -25.08
CA GLY A 336 4.08 -5.06 -24.76
C GLY A 336 4.15 -6.43 -25.42
N PHE A 337 4.18 -7.49 -24.61
CA PHE A 337 4.20 -8.88 -25.09
C PHE A 337 2.80 -9.51 -25.23
N GLY A 338 1.75 -8.87 -24.70
CA GLY A 338 0.36 -9.34 -24.84
C GLY A 338 0.09 -10.74 -24.24
N LEU A 339 0.88 -11.18 -23.25
CA LEU A 339 0.81 -12.56 -22.76
C LEU A 339 -0.53 -12.87 -22.09
N ALA A 340 -1.22 -11.88 -21.50
CA ALA A 340 -2.49 -12.13 -20.81
C ALA A 340 -3.59 -12.58 -21.78
N ALA A 341 -3.66 -12.00 -22.97
CA ALA A 341 -4.66 -12.34 -23.99
C ALA A 341 -4.38 -13.72 -24.64
N GLN A 342 -3.13 -14.18 -24.63
CA GLN A 342 -2.71 -15.44 -25.25
C GLN A 342 -2.92 -16.67 -24.34
N VAL A 343 -3.07 -16.47 -23.03
CA VAL A 343 -3.15 -17.56 -22.06
C VAL A 343 -4.61 -18.00 -21.86
N PRO A 344 -4.92 -19.29 -22.05
CA PRO A 344 -6.27 -19.79 -21.83
C PRO A 344 -6.66 -19.69 -20.35
N ALA A 345 -7.95 -19.53 -20.06
CA ALA A 345 -8.46 -19.37 -18.69
C ALA A 345 -8.06 -20.50 -17.74
N THR A 346 -7.87 -21.73 -18.25
CA THR A 346 -7.44 -22.91 -17.47
C THR A 346 -5.99 -22.82 -16.97
N ALA A 347 -5.13 -22.05 -17.64
CA ALA A 347 -3.73 -21.85 -17.28
C ALA A 347 -3.48 -20.49 -16.62
N ARG A 348 -4.52 -19.67 -16.42
CA ARG A 348 -4.37 -18.30 -15.89
C ARG A 348 -3.73 -18.27 -14.51
N VAL A 349 -4.13 -19.13 -13.58
CA VAL A 349 -3.58 -19.15 -12.21
C VAL A 349 -2.07 -19.45 -12.16
N PRO A 350 -1.56 -20.56 -12.74
CA PRO A 350 -0.12 -20.80 -12.75
C PRO A 350 0.65 -19.73 -13.54
N PHE A 351 0.07 -19.17 -14.60
CA PHE A 351 0.63 -18.03 -15.32
C PHE A 351 0.76 -16.79 -14.42
N THR A 352 -0.30 -16.42 -13.69
CA THR A 352 -0.28 -15.28 -12.75
C THR A 352 0.76 -15.46 -11.66
N VAL A 353 0.90 -16.66 -11.09
CA VAL A 353 1.96 -16.97 -10.12
C VAL A 353 3.34 -16.83 -10.76
N GLY A 354 3.52 -17.30 -12.00
CA GLY A 354 4.77 -17.14 -12.75
C GLY A 354 5.15 -15.68 -12.98
N ILE A 355 4.21 -14.85 -13.44
CA ILE A 355 4.41 -13.41 -13.63
C ILE A 355 4.74 -12.73 -12.31
N TYR A 356 4.03 -13.05 -11.22
CA TYR A 356 4.32 -12.50 -9.89
C TYR A 356 5.75 -12.79 -9.46
N LEU A 357 6.18 -14.05 -9.51
CA LEU A 357 7.53 -14.45 -9.09
C LEU A 357 8.61 -13.82 -9.96
N LEU A 358 8.38 -13.74 -11.29
CA LEU A 358 9.30 -13.09 -12.21
C LEU A 358 9.45 -11.60 -11.90
N VAL A 359 8.35 -10.87 -11.74
CA VAL A 359 8.40 -9.43 -11.44
C VAL A 359 9.04 -9.19 -10.07
N VAL A 360 8.71 -9.97 -9.03
CA VAL A 360 9.34 -9.90 -7.70
C VAL A 360 10.86 -10.09 -7.81
N LEU A 361 11.32 -11.08 -8.58
CA LEU A 361 12.73 -11.33 -8.81
C LEU A 361 13.40 -10.13 -9.47
N LEU A 362 12.81 -9.60 -10.54
CA LEU A 362 13.35 -8.48 -11.30
C LEU A 362 13.45 -7.21 -10.44
N ILE A 363 12.40 -6.84 -9.70
CA ILE A 363 12.42 -5.62 -8.87
C ILE A 363 13.37 -5.75 -7.66
N THR A 364 13.49 -6.96 -7.09
CA THR A 364 14.42 -7.21 -5.98
C THR A 364 15.86 -7.19 -6.46
N ALA A 365 16.15 -7.79 -7.62
CA ALA A 365 17.45 -7.72 -8.26
C ALA A 365 17.83 -6.29 -8.62
N PHE A 366 16.88 -5.53 -9.20
CA PHE A 366 17.04 -4.11 -9.46
C PHE A 366 17.38 -3.32 -8.19
N ALA A 367 16.58 -3.44 -7.13
CA ALA A 367 16.79 -2.73 -5.87
C ALA A 367 18.18 -3.06 -5.27
N HIS A 368 18.57 -4.34 -5.29
CA HIS A 368 19.86 -4.79 -4.81
C HIS A 368 21.02 -4.20 -5.61
N LEU A 369 21.02 -4.38 -6.93
CA LEU A 369 22.10 -3.92 -7.81
C LEU A 369 22.21 -2.39 -7.84
N TRP A 370 21.07 -1.69 -7.82
CA TRP A 370 21.01 -0.24 -7.78
C TRP A 370 21.62 0.32 -6.49
N LEU A 371 21.25 -0.23 -5.34
CA LEU A 371 21.73 0.24 -4.05
C LEU A 371 23.21 -0.06 -3.77
N ARG A 372 23.85 -0.90 -4.58
CA ARG A 372 25.32 -1.06 -4.56
C ARG A 372 26.04 0.16 -5.14
N ARG A 373 25.40 0.93 -6.01
CA ARG A 373 25.97 2.12 -6.66
C ARG A 373 25.38 3.43 -6.14
N PHE A 374 24.11 3.46 -5.79
CA PHE A 374 23.37 4.66 -5.41
C PHE A 374 22.71 4.53 -4.03
N THR A 375 22.48 5.65 -3.35
CA THR A 375 21.91 5.64 -1.99
C THR A 375 20.38 5.72 -1.93
N LYS A 376 19.74 6.08 -3.05
CA LYS A 376 18.29 6.24 -3.23
C LYS A 376 17.88 5.69 -4.58
N GLY A 377 16.65 5.21 -4.71
CA GLY A 377 16.10 4.81 -6.01
C GLY A 377 16.00 6.00 -6.98
N PRO A 378 15.91 5.73 -8.29
CA PRO A 378 15.90 6.79 -9.31
C PRO A 378 14.74 7.77 -9.13
N VAL A 379 13.53 7.29 -8.88
CA VAL A 379 12.35 8.13 -8.70
C VAL A 379 12.45 8.89 -7.37
N GLU A 380 12.90 8.25 -6.30
CA GLU A 380 13.11 8.92 -5.01
C GLU A 380 14.20 10.00 -5.09
N TRP A 381 15.22 9.80 -5.92
CA TRP A 381 16.26 10.80 -6.17
C TRP A 381 15.69 12.01 -6.90
N LEU A 382 14.91 11.77 -7.98
CA LEU A 382 14.26 12.83 -8.76
C LEU A 382 13.31 13.62 -7.87
N TRP A 383 12.42 12.94 -7.15
CA TRP A 383 11.50 13.54 -6.19
C TRP A 383 12.22 14.41 -5.16
N HIS A 384 13.33 13.92 -4.59
CA HIS A 384 14.11 14.67 -3.60
C HIS A 384 14.88 15.86 -4.19
N ARG A 385 15.20 15.84 -5.48
CA ARG A 385 15.77 16.99 -6.20
C ARG A 385 14.67 18.03 -6.46
N THR A 386 13.55 17.63 -7.05
CA THR A 386 12.41 18.52 -7.33
C THR A 386 11.89 19.18 -6.08
N TYR A 387 11.72 18.43 -4.98
CA TYR A 387 11.30 19.00 -3.70
C TYR A 387 12.24 20.11 -3.19
N ARG A 388 13.55 19.96 -3.37
CA ARG A 388 14.53 20.98 -2.93
C ARG A 388 14.54 22.22 -3.82
N LEU A 389 14.14 22.10 -5.08
CA LEU A 389 14.05 23.22 -6.01
C LEU A 389 12.76 24.02 -5.80
N VAL A 390 11.64 23.32 -5.60
CA VAL A 390 10.32 23.95 -5.56
C VAL A 390 9.95 24.44 -4.15
N ALA A 391 10.42 23.78 -3.09
CA ALA A 391 10.12 24.22 -1.73
C ALA A 391 11.06 25.37 -1.32
N PRO A 392 10.56 26.62 -1.13
CA PRO A 392 11.40 27.78 -0.87
C PRO A 392 12.30 27.58 0.35
N ALA A 393 13.54 28.08 0.30
CA ALA A 393 14.44 28.14 1.44
C ALA A 393 13.97 29.24 2.41
N GLY A 394 12.94 28.93 3.20
CA GLY A 394 12.61 29.69 4.41
C GLY A 394 13.60 29.46 5.53
#